data_AF-D8TSN4-F1
#
_entry.id   AF-D8TSN4-F1
#
_cell.length_a   1.000
_cell.length_b   1.000
_cell.length_c   1.000
_cell.angle_alpha   90.00
_cell.angle_beta   90.00
_cell.angle_gamma   90.00
#
_symmetry.space_group_name_H-M   'P 1'
#
loop_
_entity.id
_entity.type
_entity.pdbx_description
1 polymer ?
#
loop_
_entity_poly.entity_id
_entity_poly.type
_entity_poly.pdbx_seq_one_letter_code
_entity_poly.pdbx_strand_id
1 'polypeptide(L)'
;MATTHLLRPCALQRATAPFQRTTQSSTALIGSSPAHAAGPGLNRYIRRKTLDPLETYVPLVLEARGVLSQAKSLAAKDVGAARELLRQGPFSGLRDNIRAIGEYAARDGRTTEVGPLVTGFFKALESYDQLLYNALRDKATPKPDEVEARIQDLYTAFDRLLATVPSDILDQANRVLEVAAAKAATGAVDASFSSAGPVPNGGAGAPVVDDEAAELVMLLR
;
A
#
# COMPACT_ATOMS: atom_id res chain seq x y z
N MET A 1 -33.42 -55.09 28.70
CA MET A 1 -33.36 -55.66 27.35
C MET A 1 -32.53 -54.69 26.51
N ALA A 2 -31.21 -54.67 26.63
CA ALA A 2 -30.25 -55.53 25.93
C ALA A 2 -30.40 -55.46 24.40
N THR A 3 -29.50 -54.77 23.70
CA THR A 3 -28.59 -55.35 22.69
C THR A 3 -27.60 -54.29 22.19
N THR A 4 -26.31 -54.66 22.29
CA THR A 4 -25.10 -53.97 21.84
C THR A 4 -24.62 -54.65 20.56
N HIS A 5 -24.13 -53.92 19.54
CA HIS A 5 -23.13 -54.36 18.55
C HIS A 5 -22.56 -53.11 17.85
N LEU A 6 -21.34 -52.60 18.12
CA LEU A 6 -19.98 -53.08 17.78
C LEU A 6 -19.79 -53.42 16.29
N LEU A 7 -19.05 -52.58 15.53
CA LEU A 7 -17.69 -52.87 15.01
C LEU A 7 -17.22 -51.90 13.90
N ARG A 8 -16.29 -51.03 14.30
CA ARG A 8 -14.97 -50.65 13.74
C ARG A 8 -14.44 -51.22 12.38
N PRO A 9 -13.34 -50.63 11.85
CA PRO A 9 -13.14 -50.26 10.44
C PRO A 9 -12.35 -51.30 9.62
N CYS A 10 -12.48 -51.21 8.29
CA CYS A 10 -11.66 -51.93 7.34
C CYS A 10 -10.42 -51.10 6.98
N ALA A 11 -9.28 -51.47 7.56
CA ALA A 11 -7.97 -51.15 7.00
C ALA A 11 -7.66 -52.19 5.92
N LEU A 12 -7.30 -51.75 4.71
CA LEU A 12 -6.60 -52.60 3.77
C LEU A 12 -5.38 -51.88 3.20
N GLN A 13 -4.31 -52.64 3.20
CA GLN A 13 -2.91 -52.26 3.15
C GLN A 13 -2.33 -52.86 1.87
N ARG A 14 -1.54 -52.10 1.10
CA ARG A 14 -0.62 -52.54 0.03
C ARG A 14 0.23 -51.31 -0.35
N ALA A 15 1.49 -51.37 -0.70
CA ALA A 15 2.56 -52.34 -0.55
C ALA A 15 3.84 -51.56 -0.87
N THR A 16 4.93 -51.93 -0.20
CA THR A 16 6.30 -51.47 -0.39
C THR A 16 6.88 -51.83 -1.76
N ALA A 17 7.68 -50.94 -2.35
CA ALA A 17 8.89 -51.31 -3.11
C ALA A 17 9.90 -50.14 -3.12
N PRO A 18 11.16 -50.35 -2.71
CA PRO A 18 12.25 -49.41 -2.89
C PRO A 18 12.99 -49.69 -4.22
N PHE A 19 13.30 -48.64 -4.99
CA PHE A 19 14.19 -48.75 -6.15
C PHE A 19 15.44 -47.89 -5.93
N GLN A 20 16.60 -48.55 -5.90
CA GLN A 20 17.90 -47.94 -5.63
C GLN A 20 18.64 -47.55 -6.93
N ARG A 21 19.59 -46.60 -6.75
CA ARG A 21 20.95 -46.53 -7.34
C ARG A 21 21.07 -46.62 -8.86
N THR A 22 21.60 -45.60 -9.53
CA THR A 22 23.00 -45.34 -9.94
C THR A 22 22.85 -44.63 -11.31
N THR A 23 23.67 -43.72 -11.85
CA THR A 23 25.11 -43.54 -11.91
C THR A 23 25.41 -42.07 -12.20
N GLN A 24 26.58 -41.61 -11.76
CA GLN A 24 27.24 -40.40 -12.23
C GLN A 24 27.50 -40.48 -13.75
N SER A 25 27.42 -39.36 -14.45
CA SER A 25 28.15 -39.16 -15.71
C SER A 25 28.44 -37.68 -15.88
N SER A 26 29.69 -37.35 -15.53
CA SER A 26 30.41 -36.16 -15.95
C SER A 26 30.39 -36.04 -17.47
N THR A 27 29.95 -34.88 -17.95
CA THR A 27 30.48 -34.29 -19.20
C THR A 27 30.74 -32.82 -18.90
N ALA A 28 31.97 -32.57 -18.40
CA ALA A 28 32.61 -31.29 -18.61
C ALA A 28 32.90 -31.17 -20.11
N LEU A 29 32.58 -30.03 -20.71
CA LEU A 29 33.48 -29.29 -21.61
C LEU A 29 32.79 -28.04 -22.20
N ILE A 30 33.49 -26.92 -22.05
CA ILE A 30 33.53 -25.73 -22.92
C ILE A 30 32.42 -24.69 -22.71
N GLY A 31 32.84 -23.52 -22.22
CA GLY A 31 32.09 -22.28 -22.43
C GLY A 31 32.38 -21.19 -21.41
N SER A 32 33.62 -20.69 -21.39
CA SER A 32 34.03 -19.35 -20.92
C SER A 32 33.02 -18.63 -20.02
N SER A 33 33.23 -18.69 -18.70
CA SER A 33 32.64 -17.69 -17.81
C SER A 33 33.20 -16.34 -18.22
N PRO A 34 32.39 -15.36 -18.70
CA PRO A 34 32.86 -14.00 -18.69
C PRO A 34 33.02 -13.62 -17.23
N ALA A 35 34.27 -13.62 -16.76
CA ALA A 35 34.68 -12.74 -15.69
C ALA A 35 34.41 -11.31 -16.20
N HIS A 36 33.19 -10.82 -16.01
CA HIS A 36 32.79 -9.48 -16.38
C HIS A 36 32.55 -8.67 -15.10
N ALA A 37 33.58 -7.88 -14.81
CA ALA A 37 33.49 -6.55 -14.24
C ALA A 37 32.79 -6.41 -12.88
N ALA A 38 33.46 -6.88 -11.83
CA ALA A 38 33.31 -6.33 -10.48
C ALA A 38 33.99 -4.95 -10.37
N GLY A 39 33.63 -4.01 -11.26
CA GLY A 39 34.11 -2.63 -11.26
C GLY A 39 32.95 -1.66 -11.50
N PRO A 40 32.99 -0.42 -10.97
CA PRO A 40 31.88 0.54 -11.05
C PRO A 40 31.78 1.14 -12.46
N GLY A 41 31.44 0.33 -13.47
CA GLY A 41 31.58 0.67 -14.89
C GLY A 41 30.59 1.72 -15.41
N LEU A 42 29.37 1.77 -14.87
CA LEU A 42 28.34 2.76 -15.24
C LEU A 42 27.71 3.47 -14.04
N ASN A 43 27.93 2.96 -12.83
CA ASN A 43 27.35 3.48 -11.60
C ASN A 43 27.81 4.91 -11.28
N ARG A 44 28.96 5.34 -11.82
CA ARG A 44 29.48 6.71 -11.68
C ARG A 44 28.79 7.72 -12.62
N TYR A 45 28.22 7.25 -13.72
CA TYR A 45 27.58 8.10 -14.73
C TYR A 45 26.04 8.07 -14.67
N ILE A 46 25.46 7.09 -13.97
CA ILE A 46 24.03 7.03 -13.67
C ILE A 46 23.79 7.75 -12.34
N ARG A 47 23.24 8.97 -12.39
CA ARG A 47 22.74 9.64 -11.18
C ARG A 47 21.58 8.83 -10.62
N ARG A 48 21.82 8.17 -9.49
CA ARG A 48 20.77 7.50 -8.73
C ARG A 48 19.89 8.57 -8.10
N LYS A 49 18.57 8.45 -8.27
CA LYS A 49 17.60 9.29 -7.55
C LYS A 49 17.76 8.98 -6.06
N THR A 50 18.07 9.99 -5.26
CA THR A 50 18.02 9.89 -3.81
C THR A 50 16.56 9.75 -3.40
N LEU A 51 16.24 8.76 -2.58
CA LEU A 51 14.90 8.63 -2.03
C LEU A 51 14.74 9.62 -0.87
N ASP A 52 13.52 10.11 -0.72
CA ASP A 52 13.11 10.90 0.45
C ASP A 52 13.07 10.00 1.69
N PRO A 53 13.16 10.56 2.89
CA PRO A 53 13.01 9.80 4.14
C PRO A 53 11.77 8.90 4.14
N LEU A 54 11.89 7.70 4.73
CA LEU A 54 10.83 6.68 4.75
C LEU A 54 9.54 7.20 5.38
N GLU A 55 9.67 8.09 6.36
CA GLU A 55 8.61 8.81 7.07
C GLU A 55 7.69 9.61 6.13
N THR A 56 8.15 9.94 4.93
CA THR A 56 7.37 10.66 3.91
C THR A 56 6.38 9.73 3.20
N TYR A 57 6.77 8.47 2.96
CA TYR A 57 6.01 7.55 2.11
C TYR A 57 4.96 6.76 2.89
N VAL A 58 5.28 6.35 4.11
CA VAL A 58 4.40 5.53 4.96
C VAL A 58 3.03 6.18 5.22
N PRO A 59 2.90 7.47 5.61
CA PRO A 59 1.58 8.07 5.86
C PRO A 59 0.70 8.09 4.60
N LEU A 60 1.28 8.33 3.43
CA LEU A 60 0.54 8.32 2.15
C LEU A 60 -0.02 6.93 1.83
N VAL A 61 0.73 5.87 2.14
CA VAL A 61 0.29 4.48 1.94
C VAL A 61 -0.80 4.10 2.93
N LEU A 62 -0.70 4.56 4.18
CA LEU A 62 -1.73 4.34 5.20
C LEU A 62 -3.04 5.09 4.86
N GLU A 63 -2.94 6.30 4.33
CA GLU A 63 -4.08 7.05 3.81
C GLU A 63 -4.79 6.29 2.68
N ALA A 64 -4.02 5.81 1.69
CA ALA A 64 -4.57 5.00 0.60
C ALA A 64 -5.28 3.72 1.10
N ARG A 65 -4.71 3.06 2.12
CA ARG A 65 -5.34 1.91 2.79
C ARG A 65 -6.67 2.29 3.44
N GLY A 66 -6.77 3.47 4.06
CA GLY A 66 -8.00 3.97 4.70
C GLY A 66 -9.16 4.20 3.71
N VAL A 67 -8.84 4.71 2.52
CA VAL A 67 -9.83 5.01 1.47
C VAL A 67 -10.51 3.75 0.89
N LEU A 68 -9.90 2.56 1.01
CA LEU A 68 -10.49 1.32 0.51
C LEU A 68 -11.86 0.99 1.11
N SER A 69 -12.09 1.33 2.38
CA SER A 69 -13.39 1.16 3.04
C SER A 69 -14.51 1.99 2.39
N GLN A 70 -14.15 3.19 1.91
CA GLN A 70 -15.05 4.06 1.17
C GLN A 70 -15.30 3.53 -0.24
N ALA A 71 -14.24 3.09 -0.94
CA ALA A 71 -14.34 2.46 -2.26
C ALA A 71 -15.25 1.22 -2.23
N LYS A 72 -15.15 0.38 -1.19
CA LYS A 72 -16.05 -0.76 -0.94
C LYS A 72 -17.51 -0.35 -0.88
N SER A 73 -17.79 0.71 -0.11
CA SER A 73 -19.15 1.22 0.12
C SER A 73 -19.73 1.86 -1.14
N LEU A 74 -18.89 2.48 -1.97
CA LEU A 74 -19.28 3.05 -3.27
C LEU A 74 -19.48 1.97 -4.33
N ALA A 75 -18.70 0.89 -4.34
CA ALA A 75 -18.81 -0.15 -5.37
C ALA A 75 -20.22 -0.78 -5.49
N ALA A 76 -21.01 -0.76 -4.40
CA ALA A 76 -22.40 -1.23 -4.40
C ALA A 76 -23.41 -0.21 -4.97
N LYS A 77 -23.07 1.09 -4.94
CA LYS A 77 -23.96 2.20 -5.32
C LYS A 77 -23.61 2.81 -6.66
N ASP A 78 -22.32 3.12 -6.83
CA ASP A 78 -21.73 3.75 -8.00
C ASP A 78 -20.32 3.20 -8.22
N VAL A 79 -20.21 2.25 -9.16
CA VAL A 79 -18.95 1.63 -9.56
C VAL A 79 -18.02 2.64 -10.22
N GLY A 80 -18.56 3.66 -10.89
CA GLY A 80 -17.78 4.72 -11.52
C GLY A 80 -17.05 5.56 -10.49
N ALA A 81 -17.78 6.04 -9.48
CA ALA A 81 -17.20 6.76 -8.36
C ALA A 81 -16.17 5.92 -7.58
N ALA A 82 -16.44 4.62 -7.38
CA ALA A 82 -15.50 3.71 -6.72
C ALA A 82 -14.16 3.60 -7.49
N ARG A 83 -14.20 3.55 -8.84
CA ARG A 83 -12.97 3.55 -9.65
C ARG A 83 -12.26 4.89 -9.68
N GLU A 84 -13.01 5.99 -9.65
CA GLU A 84 -12.40 7.31 -9.61
C GLU A 84 -11.57 7.51 -8.34
N LEU A 85 -12.04 7.00 -7.19
CA LEU A 85 -11.25 6.98 -5.95
C LEU A 85 -9.91 6.25 -6.08
N LEU A 86 -9.83 5.18 -6.89
CA LEU A 86 -8.58 4.43 -7.11
C LEU A 86 -7.62 5.13 -8.09
N ARG A 87 -8.09 6.15 -8.81
CA ARG A 87 -7.32 6.86 -9.84
C ARG A 87 -6.88 8.25 -9.38
N GLN A 88 -7.54 8.79 -8.36
CA GLN A 88 -7.29 10.12 -7.81
C GLN A 88 -6.87 10.05 -6.34
N GLY A 89 -6.58 11.23 -5.78
CA GLY A 89 -6.32 11.39 -4.35
C GLY A 89 -5.11 10.58 -3.87
N PRO A 90 -5.23 9.82 -2.76
CA PRO A 90 -4.08 9.13 -2.15
C PRO A 90 -3.55 7.93 -2.96
N PHE A 91 -4.27 7.48 -4.00
CA PHE A 91 -3.74 6.51 -4.95
C PHE A 91 -2.82 7.16 -6.00
N SER A 92 -2.85 8.48 -6.13
CA SER A 92 -1.91 9.24 -6.96
C SER A 92 -0.49 9.10 -6.40
N GLY A 93 0.44 8.63 -7.21
CA GLY A 93 1.82 8.39 -6.77
C GLY A 93 2.02 7.16 -5.86
N LEU A 94 0.96 6.41 -5.52
CA LEU A 94 1.05 5.19 -4.70
C LEU A 94 2.08 4.19 -5.25
N ARG A 95 2.20 4.13 -6.58
CA ARG A 95 3.17 3.27 -7.24
C ARG A 95 4.61 3.55 -6.81
N ASP A 96 4.97 4.82 -6.78
CA ASP A 96 6.32 5.25 -6.45
C ASP A 96 6.55 5.13 -4.93
N ASN A 97 5.54 5.44 -4.12
CA ASN A 97 5.58 5.28 -2.67
C ASN A 97 5.83 3.81 -2.25
N ILE A 98 5.13 2.86 -2.85
CA ILE A 98 5.29 1.43 -2.54
C ILE A 98 6.65 0.90 -3.01
N ARG A 99 7.11 1.35 -4.18
CA ARG A 99 8.47 1.00 -4.64
C ARG A 99 9.53 1.54 -3.70
N ALA A 100 9.37 2.77 -3.20
CA ALA A 100 10.26 3.36 -2.23
C ALA A 100 10.33 2.53 -0.94
N ILE A 101 9.18 2.17 -0.37
CA ILE A 101 9.12 1.31 0.83
C ILE A 101 9.82 -0.04 0.58
N GLY A 102 9.56 -0.65 -0.58
CA GLY A 102 10.24 -1.89 -0.97
C GLY A 102 11.76 -1.74 -1.04
N GLU A 103 12.25 -0.65 -1.63
CA GLU A 103 13.69 -0.35 -1.68
C GLU A 103 14.30 -0.14 -0.29
N TYR A 104 13.61 0.57 0.61
CA TYR A 104 14.04 0.73 2.01
C TYR A 104 14.10 -0.61 2.73
N ALA A 105 13.10 -1.46 2.55
CA ALA A 105 13.06 -2.79 3.15
C ALA A 105 14.23 -3.68 2.66
N ALA A 106 14.63 -3.56 1.39
CA ALA A 106 15.85 -4.23 0.89
C ALA A 106 17.14 -3.63 1.47
N ARG A 107 17.25 -2.30 1.53
CA ARG A 107 18.45 -1.61 2.04
C ARG A 107 18.73 -1.96 3.50
N ASP A 108 17.67 -2.04 4.30
CA ASP A 108 17.75 -2.35 5.72
C ASP A 108 17.81 -3.86 6.01
N GLY A 109 17.83 -4.71 4.97
CA GLY A 109 17.90 -6.16 5.10
C GLY A 109 16.64 -6.83 5.67
N ARG A 110 15.51 -6.12 5.72
CA ARG A 110 14.24 -6.65 6.24
C ARG A 110 13.51 -7.56 5.26
N THR A 111 13.77 -7.42 3.97
CA THR A 111 13.30 -8.37 2.96
C THR A 111 14.29 -8.51 1.80
N THR A 112 14.49 -9.74 1.35
CA THR A 112 15.24 -10.04 0.13
C THR A 112 14.33 -10.11 -1.10
N GLU A 113 13.01 -10.21 -0.90
CA GLU A 113 12.02 -10.43 -1.96
C GLU A 113 11.19 -9.17 -2.28
N VAL A 114 11.85 -8.03 -2.49
CA VAL A 114 11.17 -6.76 -2.84
C VAL A 114 10.35 -6.89 -4.11
N GLY A 115 10.91 -7.52 -5.15
CA GLY A 115 10.26 -7.68 -6.45
C GLY A 115 8.92 -8.41 -6.34
N PRO A 116 8.88 -9.63 -5.79
CA PRO A 116 7.65 -10.37 -5.54
C PRO A 116 6.65 -9.63 -4.64
N LEU A 117 7.13 -8.98 -3.58
CA LEU A 117 6.28 -8.24 -2.64
C LEU A 117 5.55 -7.08 -3.34
N VAL A 118 6.31 -6.21 -4.01
CA VAL A 118 5.76 -5.05 -4.72
C VAL A 118 4.86 -5.48 -5.89
N THR A 119 5.26 -6.51 -6.63
CA THR A 119 4.46 -7.04 -7.75
C THR A 119 3.17 -7.68 -7.26
N GLY A 120 3.23 -8.42 -6.16
CA GLY A 120 2.06 -9.05 -5.52
C GLY A 120 1.03 -8.01 -5.08
N PHE A 121 1.49 -6.88 -4.52
CA PHE A 121 0.62 -5.76 -4.20
C PHE A 121 -0.13 -5.23 -5.42
N PHE A 122 0.58 -4.90 -6.51
CA PHE A 122 -0.08 -4.34 -7.69
C PHE A 122 -1.00 -5.34 -8.37
N LYS A 123 -0.70 -6.64 -8.31
CA LYS A 123 -1.61 -7.69 -8.80
C LYS A 123 -2.92 -7.72 -8.00
N ALA A 124 -2.87 -7.56 -6.68
CA ALA A 124 -4.08 -7.48 -5.86
C ALA A 124 -4.91 -6.23 -6.20
N LEU A 125 -4.25 -5.07 -6.35
CA LEU A 125 -4.91 -3.81 -6.73
C LEU A 125 -5.53 -3.88 -8.14
N GLU A 126 -4.79 -4.41 -9.11
CA GLU A 126 -5.27 -4.61 -10.48
C GLU A 126 -6.45 -5.58 -10.52
N SER A 127 -6.41 -6.66 -9.73
CA SER A 127 -7.52 -7.59 -9.65
C SER A 127 -8.80 -6.94 -9.11
N TYR A 128 -8.69 -5.97 -8.20
CA TYR A 128 -9.83 -5.20 -7.72
C TYR A 128 -10.33 -4.19 -8.77
N ASP A 129 -9.46 -3.40 -9.41
CA ASP A 129 -9.88 -2.47 -10.47
C ASP A 129 -10.50 -3.20 -11.67
N GLN A 130 -9.96 -4.36 -12.03
CA GLN A 130 -10.48 -5.17 -13.14
C GLN A 130 -11.92 -5.65 -12.86
N LEU A 131 -12.22 -6.02 -11.61
CA LEU A 131 -13.58 -6.37 -11.19
C LEU A 131 -14.52 -5.17 -11.39
N LEU A 132 -14.13 -3.99 -10.94
CA LEU A 132 -14.94 -2.77 -11.11
C LEU A 132 -15.09 -2.38 -12.57
N TYR A 133 -14.04 -2.53 -13.37
CA TYR A 133 -14.07 -2.26 -14.80
C TYR A 133 -15.05 -3.17 -15.54
N ASN A 134 -15.01 -4.47 -15.26
CA ASN A 134 -15.92 -5.44 -15.87
C ASN A 134 -17.37 -5.12 -15.51
N ALA A 135 -17.63 -4.79 -14.24
CA ALA A 135 -18.95 -4.36 -13.78
C ALA A 135 -19.46 -3.11 -14.52
N LEU A 136 -18.61 -2.09 -14.71
CA LEU A 136 -18.96 -0.90 -15.51
C LEU A 136 -19.23 -1.21 -16.97
N ARG A 137 -18.37 -2.03 -17.60
CA ARG A 137 -18.50 -2.40 -19.01
C ARG A 137 -19.80 -3.17 -19.25
N ASP A 138 -20.13 -4.09 -18.36
CA ASP A 138 -21.29 -4.96 -18.47
C ASP A 138 -22.57 -4.29 -17.90
N LYS A 139 -22.46 -3.05 -17.37
CA LYS A 139 -23.52 -2.26 -16.74
C LYS A 139 -24.25 -3.01 -15.62
N ALA A 140 -23.51 -3.85 -14.90
CA ALA A 140 -24.02 -4.70 -13.84
C ALA A 140 -23.41 -4.31 -12.50
N THR A 141 -24.14 -4.53 -11.42
CA THR A 141 -23.59 -4.40 -10.07
C THR A 141 -22.65 -5.56 -9.79
N PRO A 142 -21.42 -5.30 -9.30
CA PRO A 142 -20.50 -6.36 -8.95
C PRO A 142 -21.05 -7.20 -7.80
N LYS A 143 -20.74 -8.51 -7.78
CA LYS A 143 -21.19 -9.38 -6.69
C LYS A 143 -20.51 -8.94 -5.38
N PRO A 144 -21.26 -8.80 -4.28
CA PRO A 144 -20.71 -8.29 -3.02
C PRO A 144 -19.60 -9.21 -2.48
N ASP A 145 -19.76 -10.52 -2.62
CA ASP A 145 -18.76 -11.50 -2.16
C ASP A 145 -17.44 -11.39 -2.93
N GLU A 146 -17.50 -11.12 -4.24
CA GLU A 146 -16.30 -10.94 -5.06
C GLU A 146 -15.59 -9.62 -4.73
N VAL A 147 -16.36 -8.54 -4.48
CA VAL A 147 -15.80 -7.25 -4.02
C VAL A 147 -15.11 -7.42 -2.68
N GLU A 148 -15.75 -8.08 -1.71
CA GLU A 148 -15.17 -8.36 -0.40
C GLU A 148 -13.86 -9.12 -0.55
N ALA A 149 -13.85 -10.22 -1.30
CA ALA A 149 -12.67 -11.05 -1.47
C ALA A 149 -11.49 -10.25 -2.05
N ARG A 150 -11.71 -9.46 -3.11
CA ARG A 150 -10.63 -8.65 -3.72
C ARG A 150 -10.10 -7.55 -2.80
N ILE A 151 -10.96 -6.95 -2.00
CA ILE A 151 -10.54 -5.95 -1.03
C ILE A 151 -9.76 -6.59 0.12
N GLN A 152 -10.16 -7.78 0.58
CA GLN A 152 -9.42 -8.53 1.60
C GLN A 152 -8.04 -8.97 1.09
N ASP A 153 -7.95 -9.43 -0.17
CA ASP A 153 -6.67 -9.73 -0.82
C ASP A 153 -5.76 -8.49 -0.83
N LEU A 154 -6.32 -7.32 -1.13
CA LEU A 154 -5.60 -6.05 -1.15
C LEU A 154 -5.16 -5.59 0.25
N TYR A 155 -6.01 -5.71 1.27
CA TYR A 155 -5.61 -5.45 2.67
C TYR A 155 -4.47 -6.37 3.11
N THR A 156 -4.56 -7.66 2.77
CA THR A 156 -3.49 -8.62 3.05
C THR A 156 -2.18 -8.21 2.37
N ALA A 157 -2.24 -7.68 1.15
CA ALA A 157 -1.07 -7.16 0.45
C ALA A 157 -0.50 -5.90 1.11
N PHE A 158 -1.34 -4.98 1.58
CA PHE A 158 -0.91 -3.84 2.40
C PHE A 158 -0.20 -4.31 3.67
N ASP A 159 -0.79 -5.25 4.42
CA ASP A 159 -0.23 -5.72 5.68
C ASP A 159 1.13 -6.39 5.48
N ARG A 160 1.31 -7.16 4.39
CA ARG A 160 2.61 -7.74 4.01
C ARG A 160 3.66 -6.68 3.70
N LEU A 161 3.27 -5.59 3.03
CA LEU A 161 4.17 -4.47 2.74
C LEU A 161 4.53 -3.73 4.04
N LEU A 162 3.54 -3.39 4.85
CA LEU A 162 3.73 -2.63 6.09
C LEU A 162 4.50 -3.42 7.16
N ALA A 163 4.44 -4.75 7.14
CA ALA A 163 5.27 -5.61 7.98
C ALA A 163 6.79 -5.44 7.73
N THR A 164 7.19 -4.83 6.61
CA THR A 164 8.60 -4.51 6.31
C THR A 164 9.05 -3.15 6.86
N VAL A 165 8.13 -2.35 7.40
CA VAL A 165 8.41 -1.02 7.96
C VAL A 165 8.69 -1.13 9.46
N PRO A 166 9.68 -0.41 10.01
CA PRO A 166 9.89 -0.32 11.45
C PRO A 166 8.66 0.18 12.20
N SER A 167 8.42 -0.37 13.39
CA SER A 167 7.24 -0.04 14.20
C SER A 167 7.25 1.43 14.67
N ASP A 168 8.41 1.99 14.96
CA ASP A 168 8.58 3.40 15.34
C ASP A 168 8.10 4.37 14.25
N ILE A 169 8.43 4.07 12.98
CA ILE A 169 8.00 4.88 11.84
C ILE A 169 6.50 4.69 11.58
N LEU A 170 5.97 3.47 11.75
CA LEU A 170 4.53 3.22 11.65
C LEU A 170 3.74 4.00 12.70
N ASP A 171 4.19 4.01 13.95
CA ASP A 171 3.57 4.78 15.04
C ASP A 171 3.60 6.28 14.76
N GLN A 172 4.72 6.79 14.27
CA GLN A 172 4.84 8.19 13.87
C GLN A 172 3.88 8.52 12.72
N ALA A 173 3.79 7.68 11.70
CA ALA A 173 2.89 7.89 10.57
C ALA A 173 1.41 7.91 11.00
N ASN A 174 1.01 7.02 11.91
CA ASN A 174 -0.34 7.02 12.48
C ASN A 174 -0.66 8.34 13.21
N ARG A 175 0.27 8.86 14.02
CA ARG A 175 0.10 10.16 14.69
C ARG A 175 -0.05 11.31 13.70
N VAL A 176 0.73 11.31 12.61
CA VAL A 176 0.61 12.32 11.56
C VAL A 176 -0.79 12.29 10.93
N LEU A 177 -1.33 11.10 10.67
CA LEU A 177 -2.68 10.95 10.12
C LEU A 177 -3.77 11.39 11.09
N GLU A 178 -3.63 11.09 12.39
CA GLU A 178 -4.57 11.57 13.42
C GLU A 178 -4.60 13.10 13.49
N VAL A 179 -3.43 13.75 13.47
CA VAL A 179 -3.33 15.22 13.47
C VAL A 179 -3.89 15.81 12.18
N ALA A 180 -3.60 15.20 11.03
CA ALA A 180 -4.13 15.64 9.74
C ALA A 180 -5.66 15.52 9.68
N ALA A 181 -6.22 14.43 10.20
CA ALA A 181 -7.66 14.22 10.30
C ALA A 181 -8.31 15.23 11.25
N ALA A 182 -7.70 15.50 12.41
CA ALA A 182 -8.18 16.52 13.35
C ALA A 182 -8.15 17.92 12.73
N LYS A 183 -7.08 18.27 12.00
CA LYS A 183 -6.97 19.54 11.27
C LYS A 183 -7.98 19.66 10.13
N ALA A 184 -8.25 18.57 9.41
CA ALA A 184 -9.28 18.55 8.38
C ALA A 184 -10.67 18.79 8.99
N ALA A 185 -10.93 18.22 10.17
CA ALA A 185 -12.18 18.42 10.90
C ALA A 185 -12.34 19.87 11.39
N THR A 186 -11.28 20.51 11.89
CA THR A 186 -11.34 21.92 12.35
C THR A 186 -11.34 22.93 11.20
N GLY A 187 -10.55 22.71 10.15
CA GLY A 187 -10.53 23.56 8.96
C GLY A 187 -11.85 23.54 8.17
N ALA A 188 -12.64 22.46 8.28
CA ALA A 188 -14.00 22.42 7.75
C ALA A 188 -14.96 23.34 8.53
N VAL A 189 -14.71 23.60 9.81
CA VAL A 189 -15.52 24.52 10.63
C VAL A 189 -15.23 25.98 10.24
N ASP A 190 -13.97 26.32 10.00
CA ASP A 190 -13.57 27.69 9.59
C ASP A 190 -14.01 28.02 8.15
N ALA A 191 -13.99 27.03 7.24
CA ALA A 191 -14.48 27.21 5.87
C ALA A 191 -16.02 27.40 5.80
N SER A 192 -16.76 26.91 6.80
CA SER A 192 -18.22 27.09 6.86
C SER A 192 -18.67 28.49 7.26
N PHE A 193 -17.76 29.33 7.81
CA PHE A 193 -18.07 30.71 8.22
C PHE A 193 -17.78 31.77 7.14
N SER A 194 -17.27 31.39 5.96
CA SER A 194 -16.86 32.33 4.89
C SER A 194 -17.72 32.30 3.62
N SER A 195 -18.99 31.86 3.69
CA SER A 195 -19.91 31.85 2.54
C SER A 195 -21.10 32.83 2.66
N ALA A 196 -20.87 34.03 3.19
CA ALA A 196 -21.76 35.17 2.94
C ALA A 196 -21.21 36.00 1.77
N GLY A 197 -22.01 36.07 0.69
CA GLY A 197 -21.68 36.73 -0.58
C GLY A 197 -21.52 38.26 -0.52
N PRO A 198 -21.36 38.91 -1.69
CA PRO A 198 -20.39 39.99 -1.90
C PRO A 198 -20.85 41.43 -1.58
N VAL A 199 -19.82 42.20 -1.19
CA VAL A 199 -19.58 43.64 -0.91
C VAL A 199 -20.54 44.69 -1.55
N PRO A 200 -20.68 45.89 -0.96
CA PRO A 200 -19.71 46.95 -1.32
C PRO A 200 -19.30 47.94 -0.20
N ASN A 201 -18.00 48.20 -0.20
CA ASN A 201 -17.33 49.51 -0.10
C ASN A 201 -17.44 50.37 1.18
N GLY A 202 -16.26 50.74 1.70
CA GLY A 202 -16.03 52.00 2.42
C GLY A 202 -15.75 51.84 3.91
N GLY A 203 -14.49 52.05 4.32
CA GLY A 203 -14.14 52.32 5.71
C GLY A 203 -12.75 51.85 6.09
N ALA A 204 -11.85 52.80 6.30
CA ALA A 204 -10.52 52.58 6.82
C ALA A 204 -10.55 51.78 8.15
N GLY A 205 -9.80 50.69 8.20
CA GLY A 205 -9.51 49.93 9.41
C GLY A 205 -8.09 49.37 9.28
N ALA A 206 -7.21 49.82 10.17
CA ALA A 206 -5.81 49.44 10.23
C ALA A 206 -5.63 47.91 10.39
N PRO A 207 -4.49 47.34 9.95
CA PRO A 207 -4.15 45.98 10.33
C PRO A 207 -3.90 45.94 11.84
N VAL A 208 -4.78 45.27 12.59
CA VAL A 208 -4.44 44.76 13.93
C VAL A 208 -3.47 43.62 13.67
N VAL A 209 -2.19 43.95 13.72
CA VAL A 209 -1.10 42.97 13.77
C VAL A 209 -1.10 42.47 15.20
N ASP A 210 -1.29 41.17 15.38
CA ASP A 210 -1.17 40.51 16.68
C ASP A 210 0.20 40.86 17.30
N ASP A 211 0.21 41.67 18.36
CA ASP A 211 1.42 42.09 19.08
C ASP A 211 2.24 40.88 19.60
N GLU A 212 1.63 39.70 19.77
CA GLU A 212 2.33 38.45 20.12
C GLU A 212 3.20 37.89 18.97
N ALA A 213 2.83 38.12 17.70
CA ALA A 213 3.59 37.62 16.56
C ALA A 213 4.88 38.44 16.31
N ALA A 214 4.90 39.70 16.75
CA ALA A 214 6.06 40.58 16.66
C ALA A 214 7.12 40.27 17.74
N GLU A 215 6.70 39.85 18.94
CA GLU A 215 7.62 39.54 20.04
C GLU A 215 8.40 38.23 19.80
N LEU A 216 7.76 37.22 19.20
CA LEU A 216 8.41 35.93 18.88
C LEU A 216 9.49 36.01 17.79
N VAL A 217 9.42 37.02 16.90
CA VAL A 217 10.41 37.20 15.84
C VAL A 217 11.68 37.92 16.34
N MET A 218 11.61 38.68 17.44
CA MET A 218 12.80 39.31 18.05
C MET A 218 13.60 38.37 18.96
N LEU A 219 13.02 37.27 19.44
CA LEU A 219 13.70 36.29 20.30
C LEU A 219 14.53 35.24 19.54
N LEU A 220 14.54 35.29 18.21
CA LEU A 220 15.23 34.36 17.31
C LEU A 220 16.33 35.03 16.46
N ARG A 221 16.86 36.17 16.90
CA ARG A 221 18.07 36.79 16.35
C ARG A 221 19.22 36.79 17.34
#